data_AF-A0A0C5DUN8-F1
#
_entry.id   AF-A0A0C5DUN8-F1
#
_cell.length_a   1.000
_cell.length_b   1.000
_cell.length_c   1.000
_cell.angle_alpha   90.00
_cell.angle_beta   90.00
_cell.angle_gamma   90.00
#
_symmetry.space_group_name_H-M   'P 1'
#
loop_
_entity.id
_entity.type
_entity.pdbx_description
1 polymer ?
#
loop_
_entity_poly.entity_id
_entity_poly.type
_entity_poly.pdbx_seq_one_letter_code
_entity_poly.pdbx_strand_id
1 'polypeptide(L)'
;MQAPKTHGDNAKVEAKLRKLLALAQRGEGGEKDNAQRMLEKLLARHGMSIDDLVDDRREIRWFPISTKYDRKLAAQIMSKVCNSDSPGLYISKGRVKKIGVEVSPSEAIEFELHYDTLRKVLAAHFDDAFSAFVQANHLFPSTPAEHQLPALNDRDMRVMGMASVISPTPVNPRLELQEAV
;
A
#
# COMPACT_ATOMS: atom_id res chain seq x y z
N MET A 1 37.51 24.30 -19.98
CA MET A 1 36.19 24.02 -20.59
C MET A 1 35.72 22.65 -20.10
N GLN A 2 34.88 22.59 -19.06
CA GLN A 2 34.24 21.33 -18.65
C GLN A 2 32.93 21.18 -19.42
N ALA A 3 32.76 20.03 -20.04
CA ALA A 3 31.63 19.70 -20.91
C ALA A 3 30.28 19.79 -20.17
N PRO A 4 29.18 20.13 -20.86
CA PRO A 4 27.86 20.18 -20.26
C PRO A 4 27.42 18.78 -19.81
N LYS A 5 27.31 18.56 -18.50
CA LYS A 5 26.80 17.30 -17.94
C LYS A 5 25.31 17.19 -18.24
N THR A 6 24.95 16.11 -18.93
CA THR A 6 23.61 15.74 -19.36
C THR A 6 22.62 15.69 -18.18
N HIS A 7 21.69 16.64 -18.14
CA HIS A 7 20.74 16.86 -17.04
C HIS A 7 19.74 15.69 -16.81
N GLY A 8 19.60 14.76 -17.77
CA GLY A 8 18.60 13.69 -17.73
C GLY A 8 19.00 12.40 -16.99
N ASP A 9 20.30 12.09 -16.90
CA ASP A 9 20.79 10.85 -16.29
C ASP A 9 21.11 10.99 -14.80
N ASN A 10 21.54 12.18 -14.36
CA ASN A 10 21.82 12.46 -12.95
C ASN A 10 20.59 12.32 -12.06
N ALA A 11 19.41 12.74 -12.52
CA ALA A 11 18.17 12.65 -11.74
C ALA A 11 17.79 11.20 -11.38
N LYS A 12 18.06 10.25 -12.28
CA LYS A 12 17.80 8.82 -12.02
C LYS A 12 18.81 8.22 -11.03
N VAL A 13 20.05 8.68 -11.07
CA VAL A 13 21.12 8.26 -10.15
C VAL A 13 20.84 8.79 -8.74
N GLU A 14 20.47 10.06 -8.62
CA GLU A 14 20.11 10.72 -7.37
C GLU A 14 18.89 10.05 -6.70
N ALA A 15 17.86 9.73 -7.48
CA ALA A 15 16.69 9.01 -6.98
C ALA A 15 17.03 7.61 -6.44
N LYS A 16 17.98 6.90 -7.05
CA LYS A 16 18.46 5.59 -6.55
C LYS A 16 19.28 5.73 -5.27
N LEU A 17 20.12 6.77 -5.19
CA LEU A 17 20.92 7.07 -4.00
C LEU A 17 20.04 7.44 -2.80
N ARG A 18 18.98 8.24 -3.00
CA ARG A 18 17.99 8.54 -1.95
C ARG A 18 17.27 7.29 -1.43
N LYS A 19 16.91 6.35 -2.32
CA LYS A 19 16.31 5.05 -1.94
C LYS A 19 17.24 4.24 -1.05
N LEU A 20 18.52 4.19 -1.41
CA LEU A 20 19.55 3.47 -0.66
C LEU A 20 19.86 4.12 0.69
N LEU A 21 19.88 5.46 0.75
CA LEU A 21 20.01 6.21 2.00
C LEU A 21 18.86 5.89 2.95
N ALA A 22 17.62 5.95 2.45
CA ALA A 22 16.45 5.61 3.25
C ALA A 22 16.49 4.14 3.73
N LEU A 23 16.93 3.20 2.88
CA LEU A 23 17.07 1.79 3.25
C LEU A 23 18.15 1.57 4.32
N ALA A 24 19.29 2.26 4.20
CA ALA A 24 20.36 2.21 5.19
C ALA A 24 19.98 2.87 6.53
N GLN A 25 19.07 3.84 6.52
CA GLN A 25 18.57 4.47 7.75
C GLN A 25 17.50 3.63 8.46
N ARG A 26 16.61 2.98 7.70
CA ARG A 26 15.45 2.25 8.25
C ARG A 26 15.65 0.74 8.44
N GLY A 27 16.70 0.16 7.85
CA GLY A 27 16.98 -1.28 7.95
C GLY A 27 17.45 -1.69 9.34
N GLU A 28 17.18 -2.94 9.72
CA GLU A 28 17.66 -3.55 10.97
C GLU A 28 18.63 -4.70 10.64
N GLY A 29 19.74 -4.79 11.38
CA GLY A 29 20.74 -5.84 11.18
C GLY A 29 21.42 -5.81 9.80
N GLY A 30 21.62 -6.98 9.20
CA GLY A 30 22.42 -7.14 7.97
C GLY A 30 21.87 -6.44 6.71
N GLU A 31 20.57 -6.11 6.68
CA GLU A 31 19.98 -5.32 5.58
C GLU A 31 20.48 -3.87 5.60
N LYS A 32 20.66 -3.31 6.81
CA LYS A 32 21.20 -1.98 7.04
C LYS A 32 22.63 -1.86 6.53
N ASP A 33 23.49 -2.79 6.94
CA ASP A 33 24.93 -2.78 6.63
C ASP A 33 25.18 -2.95 5.12
N ASN A 34 24.36 -3.79 4.47
CA ASN A 34 24.43 -3.98 3.02
C ASN A 34 23.97 -2.72 2.27
N ALA A 35 22.85 -2.13 2.68
CA ALA A 35 22.34 -0.88 2.09
C ALA A 35 23.34 0.28 2.26
N GLN A 36 23.99 0.38 3.42
CA GLN A 36 25.00 1.39 3.70
C GLN A 36 26.25 1.23 2.81
N ARG A 37 26.80 0.02 2.69
CA ARG A 37 27.95 -0.22 1.79
C ARG A 37 27.60 0.05 0.32
N MET A 38 26.38 -0.25 -0.09
CA MET A 38 25.93 -0.01 -1.46
C MET A 38 25.74 1.49 -1.73
N LEU A 39 25.22 2.24 -0.75
CA LEU A 39 25.10 3.69 -0.80
C LEU A 39 26.48 4.37 -0.93
N GLU A 40 27.41 4.05 -0.03
CA GLU A 40 28.76 4.64 0.00
C GLU A 40 29.51 4.39 -1.32
N LYS A 41 29.42 3.17 -1.86
CA LYS A 41 30.05 2.81 -3.14
C LYS A 41 29.49 3.61 -4.32
N LEU A 42 28.20 3.92 -4.32
CA LEU A 42 27.55 4.67 -5.38
C LEU A 42 27.80 6.18 -5.25
N LEU A 43 27.76 6.73 -4.03
CA LEU A 43 28.15 8.12 -3.75
C LEU A 43 29.59 8.39 -4.22
N ALA A 44 30.53 7.51 -3.85
CA ALA A 44 31.94 7.63 -4.24
C ALA A 44 32.14 7.52 -5.76
N ARG A 45 31.42 6.62 -6.44
CA ARG A 45 31.51 6.45 -7.90
C ARG A 45 31.07 7.70 -8.67
N HIS A 46 30.14 8.46 -8.11
CA HIS A 46 29.55 9.63 -8.75
C HIS A 46 30.04 10.96 -8.20
N GLY A 47 30.93 10.96 -7.19
CA GLY A 47 31.48 12.16 -6.57
C GLY A 47 30.43 13.00 -5.85
N MET A 48 29.44 12.36 -5.22
CA MET A 48 28.36 13.00 -4.47
C MET A 48 28.48 12.71 -2.97
N SER A 49 27.96 13.60 -2.15
CA SER A 49 27.82 13.48 -0.70
C SER A 49 26.38 13.15 -0.30
N ILE A 50 26.17 12.78 0.96
CA ILE A 50 24.82 12.62 1.51
C ILE A 50 24.08 13.97 1.53
N ASP A 51 24.80 15.07 1.77
CA ASP A 51 24.24 16.42 1.84
C ASP A 51 23.66 16.88 0.49
N ASP A 52 24.25 16.41 -0.63
CA ASP A 52 23.71 16.65 -1.97
C ASP A 52 22.34 15.99 -2.21
N LEU A 53 21.93 15.05 -1.34
CA LEU A 53 20.64 14.35 -1.43
C LEU A 53 19.53 15.03 -0.62
N VAL A 54 19.85 16.02 0.23
CA VAL A 54 18.90 16.68 1.14
C VAL A 54 18.30 17.91 0.47
N ASP A 55 17.34 17.68 -0.43
CA ASP A 55 16.43 18.75 -0.89
C ASP A 55 15.09 18.58 -0.16
N ASP A 56 14.79 19.49 0.77
CA ASP A 56 13.57 19.49 1.61
C ASP A 56 12.39 20.20 0.93
N ARG A 57 12.52 20.57 -0.35
CA ARG A 57 11.39 21.13 -1.10
C ARG A 57 10.27 20.11 -1.21
N ARG A 58 9.12 20.45 -0.62
CA ARG A 58 7.90 19.65 -0.74
C ARG A 58 7.17 20.01 -2.02
N GLU A 59 6.74 18.99 -2.74
CA GLU A 59 6.01 19.13 -3.99
C GLU A 59 4.75 18.27 -3.96
N ILE A 60 3.73 18.69 -4.72
CA ILE A 60 2.51 17.90 -4.88
C ILE A 60 2.74 16.83 -5.94
N ARG A 61 2.80 15.56 -5.52
CA ARG A 61 2.88 14.41 -6.44
C ARG A 61 1.54 13.69 -6.56
N TRP A 62 1.20 13.29 -7.78
CA TRP A 62 -0.13 12.76 -8.12
C TRP A 62 -0.10 11.25 -8.38
N PHE A 63 -0.79 10.49 -7.54
CA PHE A 63 -0.88 9.02 -7.61
C PHE A 63 -2.26 8.55 -8.11
N PRO A 64 -2.34 7.43 -8.86
CA PRO A 64 -3.59 6.95 -9.44
C PRO A 64 -4.52 6.30 -8.41
N ILE A 65 -5.82 6.57 -8.53
CA ILE A 65 -6.89 6.00 -7.72
C ILE A 65 -7.85 5.20 -8.61
N SER A 66 -8.21 4.02 -8.12
CA SER A 66 -9.19 3.11 -8.70
C SER A 66 -10.45 3.01 -7.84
N THR A 67 -10.32 3.05 -6.52
CA THR A 67 -11.44 2.86 -5.57
C THR A 67 -11.57 4.02 -4.58
N LYS A 68 -12.74 4.13 -3.93
CA LYS A 68 -12.94 5.09 -2.82
C LYS A 68 -12.02 4.81 -1.63
N TYR A 69 -11.58 3.56 -1.45
CA TYR A 69 -10.72 3.15 -0.35
C TYR A 69 -9.27 3.56 -0.57
N ASP A 70 -8.84 3.73 -1.83
CA ASP A 70 -7.48 4.15 -2.14
C ASP A 70 -7.18 5.56 -1.60
N ARG A 71 -8.19 6.45 -1.51
CA ARG A 71 -8.02 7.77 -0.85
C ARG A 71 -7.77 7.62 0.65
N LYS A 72 -8.52 6.72 1.30
CA LYS A 72 -8.36 6.44 2.73
C LYS A 72 -7.00 5.80 3.01
N LEU A 73 -6.59 4.85 2.17
CA LEU A 73 -5.28 4.22 2.25
C LEU A 73 -4.15 5.24 2.08
N ALA A 74 -4.24 6.11 1.06
CA ALA A 74 -3.27 7.19 0.85
C ALA A 74 -3.17 8.10 2.08
N ALA A 75 -4.29 8.46 2.71
CA ALA A 75 -4.28 9.26 3.92
C ALA A 75 -3.53 8.58 5.08
N GLN A 76 -3.80 7.29 5.33
CA GLN A 76 -3.14 6.55 6.40
C GLN A 76 -1.63 6.39 6.14
N ILE A 77 -1.23 6.13 4.89
CA ILE A 77 0.19 6.04 4.52
C ILE A 77 0.86 7.41 4.71
N MET A 78 0.22 8.50 4.27
CA MET A 78 0.79 9.83 4.47
C MET A 78 0.89 10.22 5.94
N SER A 79 -0.08 9.85 6.78
CA SER A 79 0.01 10.05 8.22
C SER A 79 1.21 9.32 8.83
N LYS A 80 1.49 8.10 8.35
CA LYS A 80 2.68 7.34 8.75
C LYS A 80 3.98 7.99 8.26
N VAL A 81 4.06 8.33 6.98
CA VAL A 81 5.28 8.87 6.33
C VAL A 81 5.64 10.24 6.91
N CYS A 82 4.65 11.11 7.10
CA CYS A 82 4.87 12.46 7.62
C CYS A 82 4.78 12.54 9.15
N ASN A 83 4.52 11.42 9.84
CA ASN A 83 4.26 11.36 11.28
C ASN A 83 3.29 12.46 11.76
N SER A 84 2.14 12.56 11.10
CA SER A 84 1.19 13.67 11.26
C SER A 84 -0.26 13.21 11.11
N ASP A 85 -1.14 13.77 11.95
CA ASP A 85 -2.59 13.52 11.90
C ASP A 85 -3.28 14.33 10.78
N SER A 86 -2.59 15.31 10.20
CA SER A 86 -3.12 16.17 9.12
C SER A 86 -2.15 16.22 7.93
N PRO A 87 -1.94 15.10 7.22
CA PRO A 87 -1.04 15.07 6.07
C PRO A 87 -1.55 15.92 4.91
N GLY A 88 -0.62 16.47 4.12
CA GLY A 88 -0.92 17.25 2.92
C GLY A 88 -1.52 16.38 1.81
N LEU A 89 -2.86 16.31 1.74
CA LEU A 89 -3.61 15.60 0.71
C LEU A 89 -4.39 16.57 -0.16
N TYR A 90 -4.35 16.37 -1.48
CA TYR A 90 -5.02 17.23 -2.44
C TYR A 90 -5.91 16.47 -3.41
N ILE A 91 -7.07 17.06 -3.69
CA ILE A 91 -8.02 16.58 -4.69
C ILE A 91 -8.12 17.63 -5.78
N SER A 92 -8.14 17.21 -7.05
CA SER A 92 -8.30 18.11 -8.19
C SER A 92 -9.50 17.70 -9.04
N LYS A 93 -10.33 18.68 -9.42
CA LYS A 93 -11.43 18.49 -10.39
C LYS A 93 -10.93 18.04 -11.77
N GLY A 94 -9.71 18.42 -12.16
CA GLY A 94 -9.09 17.99 -13.42
C GLY A 94 -8.40 16.62 -13.33
N ARG A 95 -8.22 16.06 -12.13
CA ARG A 95 -7.54 14.77 -11.89
C ARG A 95 -8.36 13.88 -10.96
N VAL A 96 -9.64 13.67 -11.28
CA VAL A 96 -10.58 12.92 -10.43
C VAL A 96 -10.11 11.50 -10.08
N LYS A 97 -9.38 10.83 -10.98
CA LYS A 97 -8.78 9.49 -10.77
C LYS A 97 -7.38 9.55 -10.14
N LYS A 98 -7.02 10.64 -9.48
CA LYS A 98 -5.75 10.78 -8.76
C LYS A 98 -5.93 11.43 -7.39
N ILE A 99 -4.94 11.22 -6.53
CA ILE A 99 -4.74 11.94 -5.28
C ILE A 99 -3.39 12.63 -5.32
N GLY A 100 -3.35 13.90 -4.92
CA GLY A 100 -2.12 14.64 -4.71
C GLY A 100 -1.64 14.45 -3.28
N VAL A 101 -0.35 14.25 -3.08
CA VAL A 101 0.29 14.23 -1.77
C VAL A 101 1.41 15.27 -1.74
N GLU A 102 1.47 16.10 -0.71
CA GLU A 102 2.58 17.02 -0.45
C GLU A 102 3.72 16.28 0.20
N VAL A 103 4.85 16.16 -0.49
CA VAL A 103 5.96 15.31 -0.04
C VAL A 103 7.29 15.87 -0.51
N SER A 104 8.33 15.70 0.31
CA SER A 104 9.72 15.79 -0.16
C SER A 104 10.03 14.63 -1.12
N PRO A 105 11.18 14.67 -1.84
CA PRO A 105 11.58 13.57 -2.71
C PRO A 105 11.71 12.22 -2.02
N SER A 106 12.15 12.19 -0.75
CA SER A 106 12.29 10.96 0.05
C SER A 106 10.93 10.42 0.50
N GLU A 107 10.06 11.29 1.04
CA GLU A 107 8.70 10.93 1.45
C GLU A 107 7.88 10.39 0.27
N ALA A 108 8.06 10.97 -0.92
CA ALA A 108 7.38 10.52 -2.13
C ALA A 108 7.70 9.08 -2.50
N ILE A 109 8.96 8.69 -2.36
CA ILE A 109 9.44 7.34 -2.66
C ILE A 109 8.87 6.35 -1.65
N GLU A 110 8.87 6.72 -0.37
CA GLU A 110 8.33 5.89 0.71
C GLU A 110 6.81 5.71 0.53
N PHE A 111 6.09 6.80 0.25
CA PHE A 111 4.68 6.77 -0.06
C PHE A 111 4.39 5.85 -1.26
N GLU A 112 5.11 5.99 -2.37
CA GLU A 112 4.92 5.18 -3.58
C GLU A 112 5.08 3.68 -3.29
N LEU A 113 6.14 3.30 -2.57
CA LEU A 113 6.42 1.90 -2.24
C LEU A 113 5.31 1.28 -1.38
N HIS A 114 4.85 2.00 -0.36
CA HIS A 114 3.73 1.57 0.47
C HIS A 114 2.43 1.52 -0.33
N TYR A 115 2.15 2.56 -1.10
CA TYR A 115 0.89 2.71 -1.82
C TYR A 115 0.70 1.61 -2.87
N ASP A 116 1.73 1.33 -3.67
CA ASP A 116 1.67 0.32 -4.73
C ASP A 116 1.53 -1.11 -4.20
N THR A 117 2.15 -1.38 -3.06
CA THR A 117 2.09 -2.69 -2.41
C THR A 117 0.73 -2.87 -1.71
N LEU A 118 0.37 -1.92 -0.84
CA LEU A 118 -0.80 -2.04 0.02
C LEU A 118 -2.11 -1.93 -0.76
N ARG A 119 -2.18 -1.14 -1.84
CA ARG A 119 -3.43 -1.04 -2.64
C ARG A 119 -3.84 -2.39 -3.23
N LYS A 120 -2.88 -3.21 -3.67
CA LYS A 120 -3.14 -4.52 -4.29
C LYS A 120 -3.61 -5.51 -3.24
N VAL A 121 -2.92 -5.53 -2.09
CA VAL A 121 -3.25 -6.41 -0.97
C VAL A 121 -4.61 -6.04 -0.35
N LEU A 122 -4.90 -4.74 -0.21
CA LEU A 122 -6.19 -4.27 0.30
C LEU A 122 -7.36 -4.72 -0.59
N ALA A 123 -7.20 -4.70 -1.92
CA ALA A 123 -8.21 -5.20 -2.84
C ALA A 123 -8.47 -6.71 -2.61
N ALA A 124 -7.42 -7.52 -2.51
CA ALA A 124 -7.56 -8.95 -2.21
C ALA A 124 -8.23 -9.21 -0.85
N HIS A 125 -7.95 -8.38 0.16
CA HIS A 125 -8.63 -8.48 1.45
C HIS A 125 -10.13 -8.14 1.37
N PHE A 126 -10.56 -7.27 0.47
CA PHE A 126 -11.99 -7.05 0.25
C PHE A 126 -12.67 -8.29 -0.35
N ASP A 127 -12.01 -9.02 -1.24
CA ASP A 127 -12.54 -10.26 -1.81
C ASP A 127 -12.66 -11.37 -0.73
N ASP A 128 -11.67 -11.45 0.15
CA ASP A 128 -11.70 -12.36 1.31
C ASP A 128 -12.81 -11.95 2.30
N ALA A 129 -12.95 -10.66 2.60
CA ALA A 129 -14.00 -10.15 3.49
C ALA A 129 -15.41 -10.37 2.93
N PHE A 130 -15.60 -10.21 1.61
CA PHE A 130 -16.86 -10.51 0.95
C PHE A 130 -17.19 -12.01 1.03
N SER A 131 -16.19 -12.86 0.78
CA SER A 131 -16.35 -14.31 0.91
C SER A 131 -16.71 -14.70 2.35
N ALA A 132 -16.06 -14.08 3.35
CA ALA A 132 -16.35 -14.29 4.76
C ALA A 132 -17.77 -13.86 5.13
N PHE A 133 -18.25 -12.73 4.58
CA PHE A 133 -19.61 -12.26 4.77
C PHE A 133 -20.66 -13.23 4.20
N VAL A 134 -20.41 -13.77 3.00
CA VAL A 134 -21.24 -14.83 2.40
C VAL A 134 -21.30 -16.06 3.31
N GLN A 135 -20.16 -16.48 3.86
CA GLN A 135 -20.09 -17.64 4.75
C GLN A 135 -20.83 -17.40 6.07
N ALA A 136 -20.62 -16.26 6.71
CA ALA A 136 -21.25 -15.92 8.00
C ALA A 136 -22.77 -15.79 7.90
N ASN A 137 -23.30 -15.46 6.72
CA ASN A 137 -24.74 -15.31 6.48
C ASN A 137 -25.36 -16.49 5.73
N HIS A 138 -24.62 -17.59 5.55
CA HIS A 138 -25.10 -18.78 4.85
C HIS A 138 -25.71 -18.49 3.46
N LEU A 139 -25.10 -17.58 2.68
CA LEU A 139 -25.60 -17.16 1.36
C LEU A 139 -25.23 -18.15 0.26
N PHE A 140 -25.59 -19.41 0.44
CA PHE A 140 -25.33 -20.51 -0.49
C PHE A 140 -26.42 -21.59 -0.35
N PRO A 141 -26.59 -22.48 -1.33
CA PRO A 141 -27.62 -23.51 -1.28
C PRO A 141 -27.45 -24.46 -0.08
N SER A 142 -28.56 -24.83 0.57
CA SER A 142 -28.56 -25.81 1.69
C SER A 142 -28.17 -27.22 1.24
N THR A 143 -28.39 -27.54 -0.04
CA THR A 143 -27.98 -28.82 -0.61
C THR A 143 -26.58 -28.66 -1.21
N PRO A 144 -25.55 -29.29 -0.61
CA PRO A 144 -24.22 -29.27 -1.19
C PRO A 144 -24.24 -30.03 -2.51
N ALA A 145 -23.62 -29.45 -3.55
CA ALA A 145 -23.35 -30.20 -4.75
C ALA A 145 -22.38 -31.34 -4.42
N GLU A 146 -22.62 -32.56 -4.92
CA GLU A 146 -21.73 -33.72 -4.76
C GLU A 146 -20.41 -33.48 -5.51
N HIS A 147 -19.52 -32.68 -4.92
CA HIS A 147 -18.18 -32.45 -5.43
C HIS A 147 -17.18 -32.69 -4.31
N GLN A 148 -16.06 -33.29 -4.67
CA GLN A 148 -14.95 -33.50 -3.76
C GLN A 148 -14.40 -32.13 -3.36
N LEU A 149 -14.61 -31.75 -2.09
CA LEU A 149 -14.12 -30.48 -1.58
C LEU A 149 -12.59 -30.46 -1.69
N PRO A 150 -11.99 -29.41 -2.27
CA PRO A 150 -10.55 -29.29 -2.31
C PRO A 150 -9.97 -29.20 -0.89
N ALA A 151 -8.70 -29.55 -0.74
CA ALA A 151 -8.00 -29.37 0.52
C ALA A 151 -7.98 -27.89 0.92
N LEU A 152 -8.16 -27.63 2.22
CA LEU A 152 -8.11 -26.28 2.78
C LEU A 152 -6.76 -25.63 2.47
N ASN A 153 -6.82 -24.40 1.95
CA ASN A 153 -5.64 -23.57 1.70
C ASN A 153 -5.59 -22.36 2.65
N ASP A 154 -4.48 -21.60 2.60
CA ASP A 154 -4.28 -20.44 3.46
C ASP A 154 -5.36 -19.36 3.32
N ARG A 155 -5.93 -19.21 2.12
CA ARG A 155 -7.02 -18.26 1.88
C ARG A 155 -8.29 -18.71 2.57
N ASP A 156 -8.62 -19.99 2.50
CA ASP A 156 -9.80 -20.55 3.17
C ASP A 156 -9.71 -20.33 4.68
N MET A 157 -8.53 -20.55 5.27
CA MET A 157 -8.30 -20.30 6.70
C MET A 157 -8.47 -18.81 7.07
N ARG A 158 -8.00 -17.87 6.24
CA ARG A 158 -8.24 -16.44 6.45
C ARG A 158 -9.72 -16.08 6.39
N VAL A 159 -10.42 -16.61 5.39
CA VAL A 159 -11.86 -16.37 5.21
C VAL A 159 -12.66 -16.93 6.38
N MET A 160 -12.35 -18.14 6.85
CA MET A 160 -12.96 -18.75 8.04
C MET A 160 -12.71 -17.90 9.29
N GLY A 161 -11.48 -17.41 9.47
CA GLY A 161 -11.14 -16.50 10.57
C GLY A 161 -11.98 -15.21 10.54
N MET A 162 -12.08 -14.56 9.38
CA MET A 162 -12.93 -13.37 9.20
C MET A 162 -14.41 -13.68 9.45
N ALA A 163 -14.92 -14.81 8.94
CA ALA A 163 -16.33 -15.18 9.07
C ALA A 163 -16.72 -15.44 10.54
N SER A 164 -15.81 -16.02 11.32
CA SER A 164 -16.07 -16.40 12.72
C SER A 164 -16.41 -15.22 13.64
N VAL A 165 -16.03 -13.99 13.26
CA VAL A 165 -16.28 -12.77 14.04
C VAL A 165 -17.38 -11.89 13.45
N ILE A 166 -17.92 -12.25 12.28
CA ILE A 166 -19.03 -11.52 11.67
C ILE A 166 -20.33 -12.00 12.32
N SER A 167 -21.07 -11.08 12.94
CA SER A 167 -22.44 -11.37 13.38
C SER A 167 -23.35 -11.58 12.17
N PRO A 168 -24.03 -12.74 12.04
CA PRO A 168 -25.01 -12.96 10.99
C PRO A 168 -26.07 -11.85 11.01
N THR A 169 -26.43 -11.37 9.83
CA THR A 169 -27.38 -10.28 9.65
C THR A 169 -28.77 -10.88 9.41
N PRO A 170 -29.74 -10.68 10.31
CA PRO A 170 -31.10 -11.18 10.13
C PRO A 170 -31.78 -10.42 8.98
N VAL A 171 -32.19 -11.13 7.92
CA VAL A 171 -32.74 -10.50 6.70
C VAL A 171 -34.25 -10.24 6.83
N ASN A 172 -34.99 -11.04 7.63
CA ASN A 172 -36.35 -10.71 8.08
C ASN A 172 -36.80 -11.70 9.18
N PRO A 173 -36.97 -11.26 10.44
CA PRO A 173 -37.38 -12.16 11.53
C PRO A 173 -38.72 -12.87 11.30
N ARG A 174 -39.60 -12.33 10.44
CA ARG A 174 -40.91 -12.94 10.15
C ARG A 174 -40.85 -14.14 9.21
N LEU A 175 -39.76 -14.30 8.45
CA LEU A 175 -39.59 -15.42 7.53
C LEU A 175 -38.98 -16.66 8.21
N GLU A 176 -38.27 -16.49 9.33
CA GLU A 176 -37.61 -17.58 10.06
C GLU A 176 -38.59 -18.42 10.92
N LEU A 177 -39.83 -17.97 11.12
CA LEU A 177 -40.85 -18.63 11.95
C LEU A 177 -41.68 -19.71 11.22
N GLN A 178 -41.41 -20.00 9.94
CA GLN A 178 -42.25 -20.89 9.14
C GLN A 178 -41.75 -22.34 8.98
N GLU A 179 -40.64 -22.73 9.63
CA GLU A 179 -40.14 -24.12 9.59
C GLU A 179 -40.36 -24.88 10.92
N ALA A 180 -41.56 -24.80 11.49
CA ALA A 180 -41.99 -25.66 12.59
C ALA A 180 -43.45 -26.08 12.41
N VAL A 181 -43.68 -27.08 11.53
CA VAL A 181 -44.84 -27.98 11.54
C VAL A 181 -44.36 -29.38 11.20
#